data_AF-A0A930XWM1-F1
#
_entry.id   AF-A0A930XWM1-F1
#
_cell.length_a   1.000
_cell.length_b   1.000
_cell.length_c   1.000
_cell.angle_alpha   90.00
_cell.angle_beta   90.00
_cell.angle_gamma   90.00
#
_symmetry.space_group_name_H-M   'P 1'
#
loop_
_entity.id
_entity.type
_entity.pdbx_description
1 polymer ?
#
loop_
_entity_poly.entity_id
_entity_poly.type
_entity_poly.pdbx_seq_one_letter_code
_entity_poly.pdbx_strand_id
1 'polypeptide(L)'
;MNSPSILQRAKQGDPEAIALLMNQALASQGVTARVVFRHNCLEVLLEAPHVPDRRASLNLIRQGLARLEIPGVATAKVYARRAEELFPDWMEAFGLEGPPTGDLSPAWQSQPTRTVAAPPPASPWENVPDPEVTAGRRAPSPPPLVTSDEVGVALETPAQDFLTRYARGERDFIGVKLIQVSLIGAILDEVNFQGADLSRAVLREVSLVGAVLREANLAGANLTLANLTEADLSQASLGVIKIGGQTVSALVGTSVPISANLKQANLTRATLTGADLTRAALQEATLVDADLSQAILVRANLRKANLSQAILNKADLTWADLSEATLTDANLSRTNLKRANLQGADLTNANLWYADLTEANLKGAKLNRANLTGANMAGAIMPDGRTKLDKRWQEPPTK
;
A
#
# COMPACT_ATOMS: atom_id res chain seq x y z
N MET A 1 29.51 -5.38 -40.68
CA MET A 1 28.24 -5.98 -40.21
C MET A 1 27.40 -4.83 -39.65
N ASN A 2 26.29 -4.49 -40.30
CA ASN A 2 25.47 -3.36 -39.89
C ASN A 2 24.72 -3.70 -38.60
N SER A 3 24.94 -2.94 -37.53
CA SER A 3 24.14 -3.03 -36.32
C SER A 3 22.66 -2.76 -36.66
N PRO A 4 21.71 -3.58 -36.18
CA PRO A 4 20.30 -3.38 -36.45
C PRO A 4 19.82 -1.99 -35.99
N SER A 5 18.91 -1.39 -36.76
CA SER A 5 18.34 -0.08 -36.42
C SER A 5 17.61 -0.14 -35.07
N ILE A 6 17.55 1.00 -34.35
CA ILE A 6 16.88 1.09 -33.04
C ILE A 6 15.43 0.56 -33.12
N LEU A 7 14.74 0.84 -34.22
CA LEU A 7 13.38 0.33 -34.45
C LEU A 7 13.34 -1.20 -34.58
N GLN A 8 14.31 -1.82 -35.26
CA GLN A 8 14.40 -3.28 -35.37
C GLN A 8 14.72 -3.94 -34.02
N ARG A 9 15.61 -3.34 -33.22
CA ARG A 9 15.90 -3.81 -31.86
C ARG A 9 14.67 -3.70 -30.95
N ALA A 10 13.93 -2.60 -31.03
CA ALA A 10 12.71 -2.40 -30.25
C ALA A 10 11.62 -3.42 -30.62
N LYS A 11 11.44 -3.73 -31.92
CA LYS A 11 10.52 -4.79 -32.38
C LYS A 11 10.92 -6.19 -31.91
N GLN A 12 12.21 -6.41 -31.64
CA GLN A 12 12.74 -7.66 -31.06
C GLN A 12 12.60 -7.71 -29.53
N GLY A 13 12.00 -6.69 -28.91
CA GLY A 13 11.79 -6.63 -27.46
C GLY A 13 12.98 -6.12 -26.66
N ASP A 14 13.95 -5.45 -27.30
CA ASP A 14 15.08 -4.85 -26.60
C ASP A 14 14.63 -3.64 -25.76
N PRO A 15 14.71 -3.73 -24.41
CA PRO A 15 14.21 -2.69 -23.52
C PRO A 15 14.96 -1.37 -23.67
N GLU A 16 16.26 -1.38 -23.98
CA GLU A 16 17.03 -0.15 -24.17
C GLU A 16 16.59 0.60 -25.44
N ALA A 17 16.32 -0.15 -26.51
CA ALA A 17 15.83 0.41 -27.77
C ALA A 17 14.42 0.99 -27.62
N ILE A 18 13.54 0.32 -26.84
CA ILE A 18 12.20 0.82 -26.54
C ILE A 18 12.27 2.10 -25.68
N ALA A 19 13.12 2.11 -24.65
CA ALA A 19 13.34 3.29 -23.82
C ALA A 19 13.85 4.49 -24.64
N LEU A 20 14.79 4.27 -25.57
CA LEU A 20 15.31 5.30 -26.48
C LEU A 20 14.20 5.93 -27.34
N LEU A 21 13.31 5.10 -27.92
CA LEU A 21 12.20 5.61 -28.72
C LEU A 21 11.18 6.37 -27.86
N MET A 22 10.90 5.90 -26.64
CA MET A 22 10.03 6.61 -25.69
C MET A 22 10.61 7.97 -25.28
N ASN A 23 11.92 8.01 -25.00
CA ASN A 23 12.63 9.25 -24.68
C ASN A 23 12.56 10.27 -25.81
N GLN A 24 12.65 9.82 -27.08
CA GLN A 24 12.47 10.71 -28.23
C GLN A 24 11.04 11.26 -28.32
N ALA A 25 10.04 10.41 -28.11
CA ALA A 25 8.63 10.81 -28.16
C ALA A 25 8.22 11.76 -27.02
N LEU A 26 8.88 11.65 -25.87
CA LEU A 26 8.58 12.42 -24.67
C LEU A 26 9.56 13.58 -24.40
N ALA A 27 10.53 13.80 -25.30
CA ALA A 27 11.56 14.83 -25.14
C ALA A 27 10.98 16.24 -24.94
N SER A 28 9.88 16.57 -25.63
CA SER A 28 9.21 17.87 -25.49
C SER A 28 8.53 18.08 -24.14
N GLN A 29 8.34 17.01 -23.36
CA GLN A 29 7.75 17.04 -22.02
C GLN A 29 8.80 17.00 -20.90
N GLY A 30 10.10 16.89 -21.25
CA GLY A 30 11.18 16.75 -20.26
C GLY A 30 11.12 15.45 -19.47
N VAL A 31 10.52 14.39 -20.03
CA VAL A 31 10.34 13.09 -19.38
C VAL A 31 11.36 12.09 -19.89
N THR A 32 12.01 11.39 -18.95
CA THR A 32 12.92 10.28 -19.20
C THR A 32 12.22 8.95 -18.89
N ALA A 33 12.08 8.09 -19.89
CA ALA A 33 11.59 6.73 -19.79
C ALA A 33 12.75 5.73 -19.60
N ARG A 34 12.57 4.81 -18.64
CA ARG A 34 13.38 3.60 -18.48
C ARG A 34 12.46 2.41 -18.64
N VAL A 35 12.90 1.39 -19.37
CA VAL A 35 12.08 0.24 -19.69
C VAL A 35 12.77 -1.03 -19.21
N VAL A 36 12.01 -1.92 -18.60
CA VAL A 36 12.46 -3.24 -18.17
C VAL A 36 11.42 -4.26 -18.59
N PHE A 37 11.88 -5.43 -19.05
CA PHE A 37 10.99 -6.55 -19.37
C PHE A 37 10.98 -7.56 -18.24
N ARG A 38 9.80 -7.92 -17.74
CA ARG A 38 9.59 -8.95 -16.70
C ARG A 38 8.33 -9.76 -17.00
N HIS A 39 8.45 -11.09 -17.02
CA HIS A 39 7.31 -12.03 -17.07
C HIS A 39 6.19 -11.64 -18.06
N ASN A 40 6.51 -11.52 -19.35
CA ASN A 40 5.56 -11.18 -20.42
C ASN A 40 4.91 -9.78 -20.28
N CYS A 41 5.49 -8.92 -19.43
CA CYS A 41 5.06 -7.56 -19.15
C CYS A 41 6.20 -6.56 -19.36
N LEU A 42 5.88 -5.45 -20.03
CA LEU A 42 6.79 -4.33 -20.21
C LEU A 42 6.57 -3.31 -19.09
N GLU A 43 7.58 -3.08 -18.26
CA GLU A 43 7.58 -2.08 -17.21
C GLU A 43 8.27 -0.80 -17.69
N VAL A 44 7.55 0.31 -17.67
CA VAL A 44 8.01 1.62 -18.13
C VAL A 44 8.00 2.59 -16.96
N LEU A 45 9.15 3.09 -16.54
CA LEU A 45 9.28 4.13 -15.55
C LEU A 45 9.53 5.47 -16.24
N LEU A 46 8.64 6.44 -16.03
CA LEU A 46 8.74 7.81 -16.48
C LEU A 46 9.23 8.71 -15.34
N GLU A 47 10.28 9.47 -15.58
CA GLU A 47 10.89 10.38 -14.61
C GLU A 47 10.98 11.78 -15.20
N ALA A 48 10.51 12.79 -14.48
CA ALA A 48 10.65 14.19 -14.88
C ALA A 48 10.76 15.10 -13.65
N PRO A 49 11.28 16.34 -13.76
CA PRO A 49 11.28 17.30 -12.65
C PRO A 49 9.88 17.63 -12.10
N HIS A 50 8.85 17.40 -12.91
CA HIS A 50 7.43 17.53 -12.55
C HIS A 50 6.71 16.21 -12.82
N VAL A 51 5.55 16.00 -12.21
CA VAL A 51 4.77 14.77 -12.43
C VAL A 51 4.40 14.67 -13.91
N PRO A 52 4.82 13.61 -14.64
CA PRO A 52 4.45 13.44 -16.03
C PRO A 52 2.92 13.42 -16.20
N ASP A 53 2.39 14.12 -17.21
CA ASP A 53 0.94 14.14 -17.43
C ASP A 53 0.45 12.73 -17.78
N ARG A 54 -0.48 12.21 -16.97
CA ARG A 54 -0.97 10.84 -17.09
C ARG A 54 -1.59 10.58 -18.46
N ARG A 55 -2.51 11.45 -18.90
CA ARG A 55 -3.29 11.20 -20.11
C ARG A 55 -2.44 11.30 -21.37
N ALA A 56 -1.58 12.31 -21.47
CA ALA A 56 -0.68 12.52 -22.59
C ALA A 56 0.38 11.41 -22.69
N SER A 57 1.00 11.04 -21.57
CA SER A 57 2.02 9.98 -21.51
C SER A 57 1.45 8.63 -21.94
N LEU A 58 0.29 8.25 -21.39
CA LEU A 58 -0.33 6.97 -21.70
C LEU A 58 -0.83 6.88 -23.14
N ASN A 59 -1.37 7.95 -23.71
CA ASN A 59 -1.80 7.96 -25.11
C ASN A 59 -0.63 7.70 -26.05
N LEU A 60 0.52 8.37 -25.83
CA LEU A 60 1.73 8.17 -26.64
C LEU A 60 2.30 6.76 -26.48
N ILE A 61 2.38 6.26 -25.24
CA ILE A 61 2.95 4.94 -24.95
C ILE A 61 2.05 3.82 -25.49
N ARG A 62 0.73 3.92 -25.32
CA ARG A 62 -0.24 2.96 -25.87
C ARG A 62 -0.13 2.86 -27.39
N GLN A 63 -0.09 4.01 -28.08
CA GLN A 63 0.05 4.04 -29.54
C GLN A 63 1.40 3.49 -30.01
N GLY A 64 2.49 3.80 -29.31
CA GLY A 64 3.83 3.30 -29.64
C GLY A 64 3.95 1.79 -29.44
N LEU A 65 3.55 1.28 -28.27
CA LEU A 65 3.70 -0.13 -27.93
C LEU A 65 2.77 -1.04 -28.73
N ALA A 66 1.52 -0.63 -28.98
CA ALA A 66 0.58 -1.42 -29.78
C ALA A 66 1.08 -1.66 -31.22
N ARG A 67 1.92 -0.76 -31.75
CA ARG A 67 2.46 -0.83 -33.11
C ARG A 67 3.84 -1.50 -33.20
N LEU A 68 4.53 -1.69 -32.07
CA LEU A 68 5.81 -2.39 -32.03
C LEU A 68 5.65 -3.91 -32.09
N GLU A 69 4.45 -4.43 -31.77
CA GLU A 69 4.09 -5.86 -31.84
C GLU A 69 5.17 -6.76 -31.21
N ILE A 70 5.60 -6.40 -30.00
CA ILE A 70 6.72 -7.07 -29.33
C ILE A 70 6.31 -8.51 -28.97
N PRO A 71 7.01 -9.54 -29.49
CA PRO A 71 6.67 -10.93 -29.23
C PRO A 71 6.76 -11.25 -27.73
N GLY A 72 5.72 -11.86 -27.16
CA GLY A 72 5.73 -12.21 -25.73
C GLY A 72 5.59 -11.02 -24.79
N VAL A 73 4.93 -9.93 -25.20
CA VAL A 73 4.46 -8.87 -24.29
C VAL A 73 2.95 -8.78 -24.38
N ALA A 74 2.23 -9.22 -23.35
CA ALA A 74 0.76 -9.11 -23.30
C ALA A 74 0.29 -7.82 -22.62
N THR A 75 1.09 -7.31 -21.67
CA THR A 75 0.72 -6.17 -20.84
C THR A 75 1.86 -5.16 -20.72
N ALA A 76 1.50 -3.88 -20.58
CA ALA A 76 2.43 -2.82 -20.22
C ALA A 76 2.01 -2.19 -18.89
N LYS A 77 2.97 -1.99 -17.98
CA LYS A 77 2.82 -1.24 -16.73
C LYS A 77 3.63 0.04 -16.85
N VAL A 78 2.98 1.19 -16.76
CA VAL A 78 3.62 2.50 -16.81
C VAL A 78 3.55 3.14 -15.43
N TYR A 79 4.71 3.49 -14.91
CA TYR A 79 4.92 4.21 -13.66
C TYR A 79 5.41 5.61 -14.01
N ALA A 80 4.95 6.64 -13.31
CA ALA A 80 5.48 7.97 -13.48
C ALA A 80 5.79 8.59 -12.13
N ARG A 81 6.98 9.19 -12.01
CA ARG A 81 7.46 9.83 -10.79
C ARG A 81 8.16 11.15 -11.08
N ARG A 82 8.20 12.02 -10.09
CA ARG A 82 9.17 13.11 -10.07
C ARG A 82 10.60 12.59 -9.89
N ALA A 83 11.55 13.22 -10.56
CA ALA A 83 12.98 12.97 -10.37
C ALA A 83 13.32 13.17 -8.89
N GLU A 84 14.17 12.30 -8.34
CA GLU A 84 14.55 12.25 -6.91
C GLU A 84 13.48 11.69 -5.94
N GLU A 85 12.27 11.35 -6.41
CA GLU A 85 11.28 10.64 -5.60
C GLU A 85 11.42 9.12 -5.73
N LEU A 86 11.24 8.40 -4.63
CA LEU A 86 11.38 6.94 -4.60
C LEU A 86 10.15 6.21 -5.17
N PHE A 87 8.98 6.87 -5.18
CA PHE A 87 7.70 6.26 -5.53
C PHE A 87 7.02 6.97 -6.72
N PRO A 88 6.27 6.23 -7.56
CA PRO A 88 5.50 6.83 -8.64
C PRO A 88 4.28 7.60 -8.15
N ASP A 89 4.09 8.82 -8.63
CA ASP A 89 2.91 9.65 -8.44
C ASP A 89 1.66 9.00 -9.04
N TRP A 90 1.81 8.25 -10.14
CA TRP A 90 0.73 7.42 -10.69
C TRP A 90 1.26 6.16 -11.38
N MET A 91 0.39 5.16 -11.47
CA MET A 91 0.65 3.90 -12.17
C MET A 91 -0.57 3.46 -12.97
N GLU A 92 -0.34 2.93 -14.16
CA GLU A 92 -1.40 2.34 -14.98
C GLU A 92 -0.90 1.08 -15.70
N ALA A 93 -1.74 0.05 -15.70
CA ALA A 93 -1.50 -1.18 -16.44
C ALA A 93 -2.53 -1.33 -17.56
N PHE A 94 -2.09 -1.83 -18.72
CA PHE A 94 -3.01 -2.12 -19.83
C PHE A 94 -2.52 -3.25 -20.72
N GLY A 95 -3.47 -3.94 -21.37
CA GLY A 95 -3.20 -4.95 -22.37
C GLY A 95 -2.79 -4.34 -23.71
N LEU A 96 -1.92 -5.04 -24.44
CA LEU A 96 -1.47 -4.65 -25.78
C LEU A 96 -2.22 -5.40 -26.91
N GLU A 97 -3.25 -6.20 -26.58
CA GLU A 97 -4.02 -6.97 -27.55
C GLU A 97 -5.11 -6.13 -28.25
N GLY A 98 -4.86 -5.76 -29.51
CA GLY A 98 -5.83 -5.17 -30.43
C GLY A 98 -5.18 -4.71 -31.75
N PRO A 99 -5.81 -4.86 -32.92
CA PRO A 99 -5.16 -4.55 -34.21
C PRO A 99 -5.03 -3.02 -34.41
N PRO A 100 -3.89 -2.51 -34.93
CA PRO A 100 -3.72 -1.09 -35.18
C PRO A 100 -4.35 -0.67 -36.52
N THR A 101 -5.29 0.28 -36.51
CA THR A 101 -5.69 1.02 -37.72
C THR A 101 -4.92 2.33 -37.80
N GLY A 102 -3.95 2.43 -38.71
CA GLY A 102 -3.29 3.69 -39.11
C GLY A 102 -1.78 3.77 -38.83
N ASP A 103 -1.07 4.60 -39.61
CA ASP A 103 0.39 4.76 -39.64
C ASP A 103 1.00 5.27 -38.31
N LEU A 104 2.26 4.88 -38.04
CA LEU A 104 3.09 5.34 -36.92
C LEU A 104 3.09 6.88 -36.83
N SER A 105 2.96 7.45 -35.62
CA SER A 105 3.10 8.90 -35.44
C SER A 105 4.52 9.33 -35.81
N PRO A 106 4.73 10.52 -36.44
CA PRO A 106 6.07 10.97 -36.89
C PRO A 106 7.14 10.99 -35.80
N ALA A 107 6.74 11.12 -34.53
CA ALA A 107 7.62 11.08 -33.36
C ALA A 107 8.37 9.74 -33.18
N TRP A 108 7.86 8.64 -33.74
CA TRP A 108 8.47 7.30 -33.63
C TRP A 108 9.20 6.87 -34.92
N GLN A 109 9.28 7.75 -35.93
CA GLN A 109 9.81 7.43 -37.26
C GLN A 109 11.24 7.95 -37.52
N SER A 110 11.77 8.83 -36.68
CA SER A 110 13.00 9.58 -36.98
C SER A 110 14.31 8.88 -36.56
N GLN A 111 15.32 8.87 -37.43
CA GLN A 111 16.72 8.56 -37.09
C GLN A 111 17.42 9.81 -36.51
N PRO A 112 18.43 9.67 -35.63
CA PRO A 112 19.09 10.81 -35.02
C PRO A 112 19.89 11.62 -36.05
N THR A 113 19.57 12.91 -36.20
CA THR A 113 20.54 13.90 -36.68
C THR A 113 21.51 14.19 -35.54
N ARG A 114 22.80 13.96 -35.78
CA ARG A 114 23.90 14.38 -34.89
C ARG A 114 23.74 15.86 -34.54
N THR A 115 23.60 16.17 -33.26
CA THR A 115 23.95 17.49 -32.74
C THR A 115 24.68 17.27 -31.42
N VAL A 116 25.97 17.61 -31.44
CA VAL A 116 26.86 17.60 -30.28
C VAL A 116 26.43 18.75 -29.37
N ALA A 117 26.09 18.47 -28.11
CA ALA A 117 26.05 19.44 -27.03
C ALA A 117 26.62 18.80 -25.76
N ALA A 118 27.46 19.56 -25.07
CA ALA A 118 28.49 19.15 -24.12
C ALA A 118 27.99 18.56 -22.78
N PRO A 119 28.82 17.77 -22.07
CA PRO A 119 28.52 17.31 -20.71
C PRO A 119 28.71 18.44 -19.67
N PRO A 120 27.91 18.43 -18.57
CA PRO A 120 28.10 19.35 -17.44
C PRO A 120 29.34 18.98 -16.59
N PRO A 121 29.91 19.94 -15.82
CA PRO A 121 31.27 19.83 -15.26
C PRO A 121 31.38 18.89 -14.06
N ALA A 122 32.58 18.30 -13.92
CA ALA A 122 32.98 17.42 -12.83
C ALA A 122 33.08 18.15 -11.48
N SER A 123 32.68 17.47 -10.39
CA SER A 123 32.90 17.93 -9.02
C SER A 123 34.38 17.81 -8.60
N PRO A 124 34.86 18.66 -7.66
CA PRO A 124 36.26 19.02 -7.56
C PRO A 124 36.97 18.31 -6.41
N TRP A 125 37.40 17.06 -6.58
CA TRP A 125 38.35 16.41 -5.65
C TRP A 125 39.23 15.38 -6.37
N GLU A 126 40.06 15.84 -7.32
CA GLU A 126 41.16 15.03 -7.84
C GLU A 126 42.27 15.98 -8.34
N ASN A 127 43.21 16.30 -7.45
CA ASN A 127 44.57 16.69 -7.79
C ASN A 127 45.41 16.88 -6.51
N VAL A 128 46.14 15.83 -6.12
CA VAL A 128 47.43 15.99 -5.44
C VAL A 128 48.39 14.95 -6.05
N PRO A 129 49.59 15.35 -6.54
CA PRO A 129 50.51 14.45 -7.23
C PRO A 129 51.48 13.72 -6.29
N ASP A 130 51.92 12.53 -6.72
CA ASP A 130 52.95 11.69 -6.09
C ASP A 130 54.32 12.38 -5.99
N PRO A 131 55.13 11.99 -4.98
CA PRO A 131 56.57 11.93 -5.14
C PRO A 131 57.17 10.55 -4.84
N GLU A 132 58.25 10.27 -5.57
CA GLU A 132 59.04 9.04 -5.67
C GLU A 132 59.87 8.63 -4.41
N VAL A 133 59.95 7.31 -4.22
CA VAL A 133 61.15 6.43 -3.98
C VAL A 133 61.99 6.58 -2.68
N THR A 134 61.99 5.53 -1.83
CA THR A 134 63.14 4.63 -1.55
C THR A 134 62.89 3.57 -0.45
N ALA A 135 63.49 2.39 -0.65
CA ALA A 135 63.99 1.40 0.35
C ALA A 135 63.04 0.37 1.03
N GLY A 136 62.93 -0.81 0.41
CA GLY A 136 63.42 -2.09 0.99
C GLY A 136 62.62 -2.82 2.07
N ARG A 137 62.01 -3.97 1.71
CA ARG A 137 62.22 -5.31 2.33
C ARG A 137 61.37 -6.39 1.64
N ARG A 138 61.94 -7.60 1.55
CA ARG A 138 61.45 -8.79 0.82
C ARG A 138 60.45 -9.64 1.63
N ALA A 139 59.48 -10.22 0.88
CA ALA A 139 58.92 -11.59 0.91
C ALA A 139 57.92 -11.99 2.04
N PRO A 140 57.02 -12.99 1.83
CA PRO A 140 57.01 -14.02 0.78
C PRO A 140 55.68 -14.23 0.00
N SER A 141 55.80 -15.05 -1.04
CA SER A 141 54.83 -15.47 -2.05
C SER A 141 53.55 -16.15 -1.52
N PRO A 142 52.40 -16.03 -2.20
CA PRO A 142 51.25 -16.89 -1.95
C PRO A 142 51.43 -18.29 -2.58
N PRO A 143 50.98 -19.39 -1.91
CA PRO A 143 51.00 -20.75 -2.43
C PRO A 143 49.85 -21.02 -3.43
N PRO A 144 49.83 -22.17 -4.13
CA PRO A 144 49.26 -22.30 -5.48
C PRO A 144 47.75 -22.50 -5.50
N LEU A 145 47.15 -22.18 -6.66
CA LEU A 145 45.78 -22.52 -7.01
C LEU A 145 45.51 -24.02 -6.73
N VAL A 146 44.54 -24.27 -5.85
CA VAL A 146 43.78 -25.52 -5.81
C VAL A 146 42.37 -25.16 -6.28
N THR A 147 42.00 -25.73 -7.41
CA THR A 147 40.66 -25.68 -8.00
C THR A 147 39.79 -26.76 -7.36
N SER A 148 38.86 -26.36 -6.52
CA SER A 148 37.50 -26.91 -6.39
C SER A 148 36.78 -26.05 -5.36
N ASP A 149 35.54 -25.65 -5.63
CA ASP A 149 34.43 -26.00 -4.74
C ASP A 149 33.12 -25.45 -5.31
N GLU A 150 32.25 -26.41 -5.61
CA GLU A 150 30.83 -26.29 -5.78
C GLU A 150 30.24 -25.47 -4.62
N VAL A 151 29.55 -24.37 -4.91
CA VAL A 151 28.09 -24.21 -4.83
C VAL A 151 27.81 -22.73 -5.15
N GLY A 152 27.32 -22.46 -6.35
CA GLY A 152 26.70 -21.18 -6.65
C GLY A 152 25.33 -21.11 -5.99
N VAL A 153 25.22 -20.52 -4.81
CA VAL A 153 23.93 -20.01 -4.29
C VAL A 153 23.98 -18.50 -4.37
N ALA A 154 23.23 -17.91 -5.31
CA ALA A 154 22.90 -16.49 -5.21
C ALA A 154 22.17 -16.29 -3.87
N LEU A 155 22.63 -15.37 -3.02
CA LEU A 155 21.94 -15.02 -1.77
C LEU A 155 20.53 -14.50 -2.13
N GLU A 156 19.53 -15.38 -2.12
CA GLU A 156 18.14 -15.02 -2.28
C GLU A 156 17.76 -14.07 -1.13
N THR A 157 17.11 -12.93 -1.44
CA THR A 157 16.60 -12.04 -0.40
C THR A 157 15.60 -12.80 0.49
N PRO A 158 15.36 -12.41 1.76
CA PRO A 158 14.38 -13.08 2.63
C PRO A 158 12.98 -13.22 1.99
N ALA A 159 12.58 -12.25 1.17
CA ALA A 159 11.33 -12.30 0.41
C ALA A 159 11.37 -13.38 -0.69
N GLN A 160 12.48 -13.49 -1.40
CA GLN A 160 12.67 -14.44 -2.49
C GLN A 160 12.71 -15.87 -1.96
N ASP A 161 13.49 -16.12 -0.90
CA ASP A 161 13.56 -17.44 -0.24
C ASP A 161 12.16 -17.88 0.24
N PHE A 162 11.45 -16.97 0.92
CA PHE A 162 10.07 -17.20 1.33
C PHE A 162 9.16 -17.57 0.15
N LEU A 163 9.16 -16.77 -0.93
CA LEU A 163 8.32 -17.02 -2.10
C LEU A 163 8.67 -18.33 -2.79
N THR A 164 9.96 -18.68 -2.87
CA THR A 164 10.44 -19.95 -3.42
C THR A 164 9.89 -21.14 -2.61
N ARG A 165 9.93 -21.04 -1.28
CA ARG A 165 9.39 -22.06 -0.36
C ARG A 165 7.87 -22.17 -0.47
N TYR A 166 7.16 -21.04 -0.49
CA TYR A 166 5.71 -21.00 -0.64
C TYR A 166 5.26 -21.63 -1.97
N ALA A 167 5.98 -21.34 -3.06
CA ALA A 167 5.71 -21.90 -4.38
C ALA A 167 5.92 -23.43 -4.45
N ARG A 168 6.76 -23.99 -3.57
CA ARG A 168 6.94 -25.45 -3.42
C ARG A 168 5.85 -26.13 -2.59
N GLY A 169 4.86 -25.37 -2.12
CA GLY A 169 3.75 -25.87 -1.32
C GLY A 169 3.95 -25.75 0.19
N GLU A 170 5.05 -25.16 0.65
CA GLU A 170 5.19 -24.83 2.08
C GLU A 170 4.14 -23.79 2.46
N ARG A 171 3.47 -24.00 3.59
CA ARG A 171 2.45 -23.07 4.13
C ARG A 171 2.77 -22.63 5.55
N ASP A 172 3.59 -23.38 6.29
CA ASP A 172 3.96 -23.08 7.66
C ASP A 172 5.21 -22.20 7.74
N PHE A 173 4.98 -20.92 8.00
CA PHE A 173 6.02 -19.89 8.19
C PHE A 173 5.91 -19.25 9.57
N ILE A 174 5.68 -20.08 10.59
CA ILE A 174 5.54 -19.66 11.98
C ILE A 174 6.81 -18.92 12.43
N GLY A 175 6.65 -17.71 12.97
CA GLY A 175 7.75 -16.90 13.49
C GLY A 175 8.71 -16.36 12.42
N VAL A 176 8.35 -16.46 11.13
CA VAL A 176 9.22 -15.99 10.05
C VAL A 176 9.46 -14.48 10.16
N LYS A 177 10.68 -14.05 9.84
CA LYS A 177 11.08 -12.64 9.85
C LYS A 177 11.09 -12.08 8.44
N LEU A 178 10.02 -11.39 8.10
CA LEU A 178 9.77 -10.72 6.83
C LEU A 178 9.67 -9.20 7.05
N ILE A 179 10.62 -8.66 7.81
CA ILE A 179 10.68 -7.24 8.16
C ILE A 179 11.05 -6.42 6.93
N GLN A 180 10.29 -5.37 6.62
CA GLN A 180 10.55 -4.45 5.49
C GLN A 180 10.60 -5.13 4.11
N VAL A 181 10.10 -6.35 3.97
CA VAL A 181 10.05 -7.02 2.67
C VAL A 181 8.96 -6.42 1.79
N SER A 182 9.07 -6.60 0.48
CA SER A 182 8.00 -6.28 -0.49
C SER A 182 7.38 -7.57 -1.00
N LEU A 183 6.07 -7.73 -0.77
CA LEU A 183 5.26 -8.85 -1.25
C LEU A 183 4.03 -8.33 -2.02
N ILE A 184 4.22 -7.22 -2.75
CA ILE A 184 3.16 -6.54 -3.50
C ILE A 184 2.49 -7.51 -4.48
N GLY A 185 1.18 -7.65 -4.40
CA GLY A 185 0.38 -8.48 -5.31
C GLY A 185 0.62 -9.99 -5.16
N ALA A 186 1.38 -10.43 -4.15
CA ALA A 186 1.61 -11.86 -3.93
C ALA A 186 0.30 -12.55 -3.50
N ILE A 187 0.10 -13.79 -3.95
CA ILE A 187 -1.03 -14.63 -3.55
C ILE A 187 -0.51 -15.61 -2.51
N LEU A 188 -0.84 -15.34 -1.25
CA LEU A 188 -0.35 -16.04 -0.06
C LEU A 188 -1.54 -16.58 0.76
N ASP A 189 -2.57 -17.04 0.07
CA ASP A 189 -3.78 -17.56 0.71
C ASP A 189 -3.45 -18.80 1.57
N GLU A 190 -4.18 -18.92 2.68
CA GLU A 190 -4.04 -20.00 3.67
C GLU A 190 -2.63 -20.16 4.26
N VAL A 191 -1.76 -19.16 4.10
CA VAL A 191 -0.42 -19.18 4.69
C VAL A 191 -0.52 -19.08 6.21
N ASN A 192 0.33 -19.84 6.91
CA ASN A 192 0.46 -19.75 8.35
C ASN A 192 1.66 -18.88 8.71
N PHE A 193 1.35 -17.63 9.03
CA PHE A 193 2.24 -16.60 9.56
C PHE A 193 2.05 -16.38 11.06
N GLN A 194 1.66 -17.40 11.83
CA GLN A 194 1.54 -17.27 13.27
C GLN A 194 2.85 -16.75 13.89
N GLY A 195 2.77 -15.67 14.67
CA GLY A 195 3.92 -15.03 15.31
C GLY A 195 4.95 -14.44 14.34
N ALA A 196 4.65 -14.33 13.05
CA ALA A 196 5.57 -13.77 12.06
C ALA A 196 5.82 -12.28 12.31
N ASP A 197 7.03 -11.82 11.99
CA ASP A 197 7.37 -10.39 11.98
C ASP A 197 7.32 -9.86 10.54
N LEU A 198 6.21 -9.22 10.22
CA LEU A 198 5.93 -8.53 8.96
C LEU A 198 6.00 -7.00 9.14
N SER A 199 6.68 -6.52 10.19
CA SER A 199 6.71 -5.10 10.50
C SER A 199 7.33 -4.32 9.35
N ARG A 200 6.67 -3.21 8.99
CA ARG A 200 7.06 -2.33 7.87
C ARG A 200 7.12 -3.04 6.51
N ALA A 201 6.56 -4.25 6.37
CA ALA A 201 6.46 -4.92 5.08
C ALA A 201 5.52 -4.16 4.13
N VAL A 202 5.82 -4.20 2.84
CA VAL A 202 4.96 -3.65 1.78
C VAL A 202 4.10 -4.78 1.24
N LEU A 203 2.87 -4.85 1.75
CA LEU A 203 1.87 -5.89 1.50
C LEU A 203 0.72 -5.35 0.63
N ARG A 204 1.01 -4.39 -0.25
CA ARG A 204 -0.02 -3.78 -1.11
C ARG A 204 -0.60 -4.83 -2.05
N GLU A 205 -1.91 -4.87 -2.21
CA GLU A 205 -2.60 -5.78 -3.15
C GLU A 205 -2.32 -7.27 -2.89
N VAL A 206 -1.73 -7.64 -1.74
CA VAL A 206 -1.47 -9.04 -1.38
C VAL A 206 -2.79 -9.77 -1.13
N SER A 207 -2.86 -11.05 -1.50
CA SER A 207 -3.93 -11.94 -1.07
C SER A 207 -3.44 -12.80 0.11
N LEU A 208 -4.16 -12.73 1.22
CA LEU A 208 -3.95 -13.45 2.47
C LEU A 208 -5.29 -14.05 2.92
N VAL A 209 -6.10 -14.52 1.98
CA VAL A 209 -7.43 -15.08 2.28
C VAL A 209 -7.25 -16.33 3.15
N GLY A 210 -7.97 -16.38 4.26
CA GLY A 210 -7.87 -17.50 5.22
C GLY A 210 -6.49 -17.66 5.87
N ALA A 211 -5.58 -16.69 5.73
CA ALA A 211 -4.24 -16.76 6.33
C ALA A 211 -4.31 -16.75 7.87
N VAL A 212 -3.41 -17.48 8.51
CA VAL A 212 -3.24 -17.47 9.96
C VAL A 212 -2.16 -16.47 10.33
N LEU A 213 -2.54 -15.32 10.87
CA LEU A 213 -1.68 -14.21 11.28
C LEU A 213 -1.76 -13.98 12.80
N ARG A 214 -2.12 -15.02 13.56
CA ARG A 214 -2.26 -14.95 15.01
C ARG A 214 -0.96 -14.47 15.64
N GLU A 215 -1.04 -13.48 16.52
CA GLU A 215 0.13 -12.91 17.21
C GLU A 215 1.20 -12.32 16.26
N ALA A 216 0.89 -12.15 14.98
CA ALA A 216 1.83 -11.58 14.02
C ALA A 216 2.04 -10.08 14.26
N ASN A 217 3.26 -9.62 13.98
CA ASN A 217 3.61 -8.21 14.02
C ASN A 217 3.50 -7.61 12.62
N LEU A 218 2.44 -6.86 12.35
CA LEU A 218 2.24 -6.07 11.13
C LEU A 218 2.39 -4.56 11.40
N ALA A 219 3.07 -4.16 12.48
CA ALA A 219 3.20 -2.76 12.84
C ALA A 219 3.88 -1.97 11.70
N GLY A 220 3.20 -0.92 11.25
CA GLY A 220 3.65 -0.09 10.11
C GLY A 220 3.69 -0.81 8.75
N ALA A 221 3.13 -2.01 8.62
CA ALA A 221 3.01 -2.68 7.32
C ALA A 221 2.01 -1.94 6.42
N ASN A 222 2.30 -1.87 5.12
CA ASN A 222 1.41 -1.25 4.15
C ASN A 222 0.45 -2.29 3.56
N LEU A 223 -0.78 -2.33 4.08
CA LEU A 223 -1.86 -3.24 3.66
C LEU A 223 -2.83 -2.59 2.65
N THR A 224 -2.41 -1.55 1.94
CA THR A 224 -3.28 -0.87 0.97
C THR A 224 -3.78 -1.86 -0.08
N LEU A 225 -5.11 -2.00 -0.21
CA LEU A 225 -5.77 -2.94 -1.11
C LEU A 225 -5.43 -4.42 -0.86
N ALA A 226 -4.87 -4.76 0.30
CA ALA A 226 -4.66 -6.15 0.69
C ALA A 226 -6.00 -6.86 0.92
N ASN A 227 -6.06 -8.14 0.58
CA ASN A 227 -7.20 -9.01 0.83
C ASN A 227 -6.90 -9.97 1.99
N LEU A 228 -7.46 -9.68 3.16
CA LEU A 228 -7.38 -10.49 4.38
C LEU A 228 -8.76 -11.04 4.77
N THR A 229 -9.59 -11.34 3.77
CA THR A 229 -10.90 -11.96 4.00
C THR A 229 -10.71 -13.27 4.77
N GLU A 230 -11.51 -13.47 5.81
CA GLU A 230 -11.46 -14.67 6.67
C GLU A 230 -10.10 -14.95 7.34
N ALA A 231 -9.15 -14.01 7.29
CA ALA A 231 -7.85 -14.17 7.94
C ALA A 231 -7.99 -14.14 9.47
N ASP A 232 -7.20 -14.96 10.16
CA ASP A 232 -7.10 -14.95 11.62
C ASP A 232 -5.95 -14.03 12.08
N LEU A 233 -6.29 -12.79 12.41
CA LEU A 233 -5.42 -11.76 12.96
C LEU A 233 -5.59 -11.63 14.49
N SER A 234 -6.07 -12.68 15.17
CA SER A 234 -6.27 -12.61 16.61
C SER A 234 -4.95 -12.33 17.33
N GLN A 235 -4.99 -11.37 18.27
CA GLN A 235 -3.81 -10.87 18.98
C GLN A 235 -2.70 -10.27 18.09
N ALA A 236 -2.95 -10.03 16.80
CA ALA A 236 -1.96 -9.40 15.92
C ALA A 236 -1.77 -7.92 16.27
N SER A 237 -0.59 -7.40 15.94
CA SER A 237 -0.25 -5.97 16.10
C SER A 237 -0.26 -5.27 14.75
N LEU A 238 -1.22 -4.37 14.53
CA LEU A 238 -1.38 -3.56 13.30
C LEU A 238 -1.23 -2.05 13.57
N GLY A 239 -1.01 -1.67 14.83
CA GLY A 239 -0.88 -0.27 15.24
C GLY A 239 0.34 0.45 14.68
N VAL A 240 0.36 1.76 14.90
CA VAL A 240 1.51 2.60 14.51
C VAL A 240 2.74 2.23 15.34
N ILE A 241 3.91 2.21 14.70
CA ILE A 241 5.18 2.00 15.40
C ILE A 241 5.45 3.22 16.29
N LYS A 242 5.52 2.98 17.60
CA LYS A 242 5.98 3.97 18.58
C LYS A 242 7.49 3.89 18.67
N ILE A 243 8.21 4.91 18.18
CA ILE A 243 9.66 5.03 18.37
C ILE A 243 9.90 6.14 19.38
N GLY A 244 10.52 5.83 20.53
CA GLY A 244 10.88 6.84 21.54
C GLY A 244 9.70 7.59 22.18
N GLY A 245 8.52 6.98 22.25
CA GLY A 245 7.31 7.61 22.81
C GLY A 245 6.58 8.55 21.85
N GLN A 246 7.06 8.73 20.62
CA GLN A 246 6.39 9.46 19.56
C GLN A 246 5.76 8.48 18.56
N THR A 247 4.48 8.71 18.23
CA THR A 247 3.79 8.02 17.15
C THR A 247 4.40 8.47 15.83
N VAL A 248 5.04 7.58 15.09
CA VAL A 248 5.51 7.88 13.74
C VAL A 248 4.30 7.80 12.79
N SER A 249 3.43 8.81 12.85
CA SER A 249 2.22 8.93 12.00
C SER A 249 2.55 9.33 10.55
N ALA A 250 3.84 9.41 10.19
CA ALA A 250 4.30 10.16 9.03
C ALA A 250 5.42 9.45 8.24
N LEU A 251 5.35 8.13 8.08
CA LEU A 251 6.01 7.47 6.95
C LEU A 251 5.06 7.47 5.73
N VAL A 252 4.88 8.69 5.22
CA VAL A 252 4.51 9.11 3.84
C VAL A 252 3.17 8.58 3.29
N GLY A 253 2.15 9.38 2.99
CA GLY A 253 2.19 10.77 2.50
C GLY A 253 1.52 10.88 1.13
N THR A 254 0.24 10.53 1.04
CA THR A 254 -0.85 11.24 0.35
C THR A 254 -2.11 10.48 0.76
N SER A 255 -3.23 11.18 0.80
CA SER A 255 -4.57 10.71 1.16
C SER A 255 -5.07 9.53 0.31
N VAL A 256 -4.44 8.36 0.41
CA VAL A 256 -4.97 7.11 -0.11
C VAL A 256 -5.52 6.34 1.09
N PRO A 257 -6.86 6.24 1.21
CA PRO A 257 -7.50 5.40 2.21
C PRO A 257 -6.92 3.99 2.20
N ILE A 258 -6.60 3.45 3.37
CA ILE A 258 -6.26 2.03 3.53
C ILE A 258 -7.53 1.20 3.28
N SER A 259 -7.70 0.81 2.02
CA SER A 259 -8.83 0.01 1.56
C SER A 259 -8.54 -1.48 1.72
N ALA A 260 -8.08 -1.89 2.91
CA ALA A 260 -7.88 -3.29 3.23
C ALA A 260 -9.24 -4.00 3.29
N ASN A 261 -9.32 -5.18 2.68
CA ASN A 261 -10.49 -6.05 2.80
C ASN A 261 -10.27 -7.01 3.98
N LEU A 262 -10.99 -6.77 5.07
CA LEU A 262 -10.97 -7.49 6.34
C LEU A 262 -12.37 -8.10 6.62
N LYS A 263 -13.15 -8.37 5.58
CA LYS A 263 -14.46 -9.03 5.71
C LYS A 263 -14.30 -10.34 6.47
N GLN A 264 -15.15 -10.54 7.47
CA GLN A 264 -15.19 -11.76 8.27
C GLN A 264 -13.84 -12.12 8.94
N ALA A 265 -12.87 -11.19 8.97
CA ALA A 265 -11.59 -11.42 9.62
C ALA A 265 -11.76 -11.52 11.13
N ASN A 266 -10.96 -12.38 11.77
CA ASN A 266 -10.88 -12.45 13.21
C ASN A 266 -9.78 -11.52 13.73
N LEU A 267 -10.15 -10.41 14.34
CA LEU A 267 -9.30 -9.41 14.96
C LEU A 267 -9.48 -9.41 16.50
N THR A 268 -9.94 -10.52 17.08
CA THR A 268 -10.14 -10.63 18.53
C THR A 268 -8.84 -10.27 19.26
N ARG A 269 -8.92 -9.31 20.19
CA ARG A 269 -7.78 -8.79 20.97
C ARG A 269 -6.62 -8.22 20.13
N ALA A 270 -6.86 -7.87 18.86
CA ALA A 270 -5.85 -7.23 18.03
C ALA A 270 -5.53 -5.81 18.53
N THR A 271 -4.27 -5.39 18.36
CA THR A 271 -3.84 -4.01 18.66
C THR A 271 -3.80 -3.19 17.39
N LEU A 272 -4.74 -2.26 17.26
CA LEU A 272 -4.99 -1.35 16.13
C LEU A 272 -4.83 0.12 16.56
N THR A 273 -4.16 0.40 17.68
CA THR A 273 -4.00 1.75 18.21
C THR A 273 -3.40 2.69 17.17
N GLY A 274 -4.12 3.77 16.83
CA GLY A 274 -3.70 4.74 15.83
C GLY A 274 -3.66 4.23 14.40
N ALA A 275 -4.11 3.00 14.13
CA ALA A 275 -4.08 2.42 12.78
C ALA A 275 -4.98 3.24 11.84
N ASP A 276 -4.54 3.42 10.60
CA ASP A 276 -5.38 3.96 9.54
C ASP A 276 -6.08 2.81 8.82
N LEU A 277 -7.41 2.81 8.92
CA LEU A 277 -8.36 1.87 8.33
C LEU A 277 -9.40 2.64 7.49
N THR A 278 -9.02 3.81 6.97
CA THR A 278 -9.89 4.65 6.16
C THR A 278 -10.41 3.85 4.96
N ARG A 279 -11.74 3.72 4.82
CA ARG A 279 -12.42 2.89 3.80
C ARG A 279 -12.13 1.38 3.87
N ALA A 280 -11.62 0.87 4.99
CA ALA A 280 -11.50 -0.58 5.17
C ALA A 280 -12.88 -1.28 5.11
N ALA A 281 -12.90 -2.48 4.53
CA ALA A 281 -14.08 -3.34 4.49
C ALA A 281 -14.00 -4.35 5.64
N LEU A 282 -14.77 -4.14 6.70
CA LEU A 282 -14.78 -4.89 7.96
C LEU A 282 -16.15 -5.55 8.21
N GLN A 283 -16.91 -5.82 7.15
CA GLN A 283 -18.25 -6.40 7.30
C GLN A 283 -18.15 -7.76 7.98
N GLU A 284 -18.98 -7.98 8.99
CA GLU A 284 -19.02 -9.23 9.77
C GLU A 284 -17.68 -9.63 10.44
N ALA A 285 -16.71 -8.71 10.51
CA ALA A 285 -15.45 -8.95 11.20
C ALA A 285 -15.65 -9.08 12.72
N THR A 286 -14.81 -9.88 13.39
CA THR A 286 -14.83 -10.03 14.85
C THR A 286 -13.69 -9.23 15.46
N LEU A 287 -14.01 -8.14 16.17
CA LEU A 287 -13.09 -7.23 16.87
C LEU A 287 -13.31 -7.25 18.39
N VAL A 288 -13.73 -8.38 18.95
CA VAL A 288 -13.98 -8.51 20.40
C VAL A 288 -12.71 -8.21 21.18
N ASP A 289 -12.79 -7.37 22.21
CA ASP A 289 -11.65 -6.92 23.02
C ASP A 289 -10.51 -6.23 22.23
N ALA A 290 -10.73 -5.79 20.97
CA ALA A 290 -9.68 -5.14 20.18
C ALA A 290 -9.40 -3.71 20.66
N ASP A 291 -8.14 -3.28 20.60
CA ASP A 291 -7.74 -1.90 20.89
C ASP A 291 -7.64 -1.08 19.58
N LEU A 292 -8.68 -0.33 19.28
CA LEU A 292 -8.74 0.66 18.19
C LEU A 292 -8.60 2.11 18.71
N SER A 293 -7.98 2.31 19.87
CA SER A 293 -7.84 3.66 20.42
C SER A 293 -7.10 4.57 19.44
N GLN A 294 -7.63 5.77 19.20
CA GLN A 294 -7.09 6.75 18.24
C GLN A 294 -7.00 6.27 16.77
N ALA A 295 -7.60 5.13 16.40
CA ALA A 295 -7.61 4.65 15.02
C ALA A 295 -8.42 5.58 14.09
N ILE A 296 -8.08 5.58 12.80
CA ILE A 296 -8.77 6.33 11.75
C ILE A 296 -9.60 5.34 10.92
N LEU A 297 -10.91 5.31 11.12
CA LEU A 297 -11.87 4.46 10.43
C LEU A 297 -12.83 5.26 9.53
N VAL A 298 -12.36 6.39 9.00
CA VAL A 298 -13.19 7.28 8.19
C VAL A 298 -13.73 6.53 6.97
N ARG A 299 -15.06 6.52 6.79
CA ARG A 299 -15.77 5.77 5.74
C ARG A 299 -15.52 4.25 5.75
N ALA A 300 -15.04 3.67 6.85
CA ALA A 300 -14.94 2.22 6.98
C ALA A 300 -16.34 1.58 6.98
N ASN A 301 -16.44 0.36 6.45
CA ASN A 301 -17.68 -0.40 6.48
C ASN A 301 -17.57 -1.54 7.50
N LEU A 302 -18.17 -1.34 8.66
CA LEU A 302 -18.25 -2.22 9.83
C LEU A 302 -19.64 -2.85 9.98
N ARG A 303 -20.43 -2.94 8.89
CA ARG A 303 -21.77 -3.50 8.93
C ARG A 303 -21.74 -4.91 9.55
N LYS A 304 -22.60 -5.15 10.55
CA LYS A 304 -22.70 -6.40 11.31
C LYS A 304 -21.39 -6.86 11.98
N ALA A 305 -20.38 -6.00 12.10
CA ALA A 305 -19.16 -6.34 12.82
C ALA A 305 -19.43 -6.53 14.32
N ASN A 306 -18.68 -7.41 14.97
CA ASN A 306 -18.73 -7.61 16.41
C ASN A 306 -17.57 -6.87 17.09
N LEU A 307 -17.86 -5.70 17.67
CA LEU A 307 -16.95 -4.86 18.44
C LEU A 307 -17.25 -4.91 19.95
N SER A 308 -17.80 -6.02 20.44
CA SER A 308 -18.08 -6.17 21.88
C SER A 308 -16.82 -5.94 22.71
N GLN A 309 -16.91 -5.13 23.76
CA GLN A 309 -15.79 -4.77 24.65
C GLN A 309 -14.58 -4.09 23.96
N ALA A 310 -14.70 -3.70 22.69
CA ALA A 310 -13.61 -3.02 21.98
C ALA A 310 -13.33 -1.63 22.57
N ILE A 311 -12.06 -1.21 22.49
CA ILE A 311 -11.59 0.10 22.94
C ILE A 311 -11.46 1.01 21.72
N LEU A 312 -12.34 1.99 21.56
CA LEU A 312 -12.38 2.93 20.43
C LEU A 312 -12.20 4.40 20.87
N ASN A 313 -11.68 4.63 22.07
CA ASN A 313 -11.61 5.98 22.62
C ASN A 313 -10.75 6.89 21.72
N LYS A 314 -11.27 8.08 21.42
CA LYS A 314 -10.66 9.06 20.49
C LYS A 314 -10.47 8.57 19.05
N ALA A 315 -11.08 7.46 18.63
CA ALA A 315 -11.05 7.04 17.23
C ALA A 315 -11.88 7.97 16.34
N ASP A 316 -11.55 8.03 15.04
CA ASP A 316 -12.33 8.75 14.03
C ASP A 316 -13.12 7.78 13.14
N LEU A 317 -14.43 7.73 13.36
CA LEU A 317 -15.41 6.92 12.61
C LEU A 317 -16.32 7.82 11.76
N THR A 318 -15.86 9.00 11.35
CA THR A 318 -16.65 9.89 10.50
C THR A 318 -17.09 9.16 9.23
N TRP A 319 -18.39 9.22 8.91
CA TRP A 319 -19.01 8.53 7.76
C TRP A 319 -18.90 6.99 7.75
N ALA A 320 -18.51 6.35 8.86
CA ALA A 320 -18.43 4.89 8.92
C ALA A 320 -19.84 4.25 8.90
N ASP A 321 -19.95 3.07 8.29
CA ASP A 321 -21.17 2.25 8.35
C ASP A 321 -21.02 1.18 9.43
N LEU A 322 -21.67 1.39 10.58
CA LEU A 322 -21.79 0.45 11.70
C LEU A 322 -23.21 -0.12 11.79
N SER A 323 -23.96 -0.17 10.68
CA SER A 323 -25.32 -0.71 10.71
C SER A 323 -25.33 -2.16 11.20
N GLU A 324 -26.25 -2.46 12.12
CA GLU A 324 -26.40 -3.78 12.75
C GLU A 324 -25.13 -4.29 13.49
N ALA A 325 -24.14 -3.43 13.76
CA ALA A 325 -22.94 -3.82 14.49
C ALA A 325 -23.24 -4.07 15.99
N THR A 326 -22.48 -4.97 16.61
CA THR A 326 -22.53 -5.21 18.05
C THR A 326 -21.41 -4.41 18.73
N LEU A 327 -21.75 -3.48 19.61
CA LEU A 327 -20.85 -2.58 20.33
C LEU A 327 -21.11 -2.66 21.85
N THR A 328 -21.60 -3.82 22.33
CA THR A 328 -21.94 -3.99 23.74
C THR A 328 -20.70 -3.85 24.61
N ASP A 329 -20.82 -3.06 25.68
CA ASP A 329 -19.73 -2.76 26.62
C ASP A 329 -18.50 -2.08 25.97
N ALA A 330 -18.60 -1.57 24.73
CA ALA A 330 -17.49 -0.92 24.04
C ALA A 330 -17.18 0.48 24.61
N ASN A 331 -15.90 0.86 24.59
CA ASN A 331 -15.46 2.20 25.01
C ASN A 331 -15.33 3.14 23.79
N LEU A 332 -16.37 3.92 23.53
CA LEU A 332 -16.46 4.95 22.49
C LEU A 332 -16.26 6.38 23.05
N SER A 333 -15.54 6.52 24.17
CA SER A 333 -15.37 7.83 24.79
C SER A 333 -14.53 8.77 23.91
N ARG A 334 -15.03 9.99 23.72
CA ARG A 334 -14.42 11.03 22.85
C ARG A 334 -14.23 10.60 21.39
N THR A 335 -14.95 9.59 20.94
CA THR A 335 -14.91 9.11 19.56
C THR A 335 -15.66 10.08 18.64
N ASN A 336 -15.12 10.30 17.44
CA ASN A 336 -15.80 11.07 16.40
C ASN A 336 -16.66 10.13 15.54
N LEU A 337 -17.98 10.19 15.70
CA LEU A 337 -18.99 9.40 14.98
C LEU A 337 -19.84 10.30 14.06
N LYS A 338 -19.31 11.46 13.64
CA LYS A 338 -20.04 12.38 12.76
C LYS A 338 -20.54 11.67 11.51
N ARG A 339 -21.84 11.77 11.25
CA ARG A 339 -22.49 11.17 10.07
C ARG A 339 -22.29 9.65 9.95
N ALA A 340 -21.94 8.97 11.03
CA ALA A 340 -21.87 7.52 11.04
C ALA A 340 -23.27 6.91 10.94
N ASN A 341 -23.37 5.77 10.26
CA ASN A 341 -24.60 4.98 10.23
C ASN A 341 -24.55 3.92 11.33
N LEU A 342 -25.32 4.09 12.39
CA LEU A 342 -25.44 3.17 13.53
C LEU A 342 -26.83 2.50 13.54
N GLN A 343 -27.51 2.44 12.39
CA GLN A 343 -28.86 1.90 12.30
C GLN A 343 -28.89 0.45 12.80
N GLY A 344 -29.74 0.16 13.79
CA GLY A 344 -29.88 -1.18 14.38
C GLY A 344 -28.68 -1.67 15.19
N ALA A 345 -27.68 -0.82 15.46
CA ALA A 345 -26.51 -1.22 16.24
C ALA A 345 -26.87 -1.51 17.71
N ASP A 346 -26.18 -2.47 18.33
CA ASP A 346 -26.32 -2.75 19.76
C ASP A 346 -25.24 -2.02 20.56
N LEU A 347 -25.61 -0.90 21.18
CA LEU A 347 -24.74 -0.07 22.02
C LEU A 347 -25.06 -0.29 23.52
N THR A 348 -25.61 -1.44 23.89
CA THR A 348 -25.95 -1.74 25.29
C THR A 348 -24.69 -1.64 26.18
N ASN A 349 -24.78 -0.91 27.29
CA ASN A 349 -23.67 -0.57 28.20
C ASN A 349 -22.48 0.19 27.58
N ALA A 350 -22.55 0.64 26.32
CA ALA A 350 -21.43 1.31 25.68
C ALA A 350 -21.12 2.67 26.32
N ASN A 351 -19.84 3.01 26.41
CA ASN A 351 -19.39 4.31 26.93
C ASN A 351 -19.21 5.32 25.79
N LEU A 352 -20.16 6.23 25.59
CA LEU A 352 -20.14 7.31 24.59
C LEU A 352 -19.80 8.68 25.21
N TRP A 353 -19.12 8.70 26.35
CA TRP A 353 -18.78 9.93 27.07
C TRP A 353 -18.02 10.92 26.17
N TYR A 354 -18.55 12.14 25.98
CA TYR A 354 -18.03 13.16 25.06
C TYR A 354 -17.86 12.70 23.59
N ALA A 355 -18.57 11.68 23.12
CA ALA A 355 -18.55 11.31 21.71
C ALA A 355 -19.24 12.37 20.83
N ASP A 356 -18.80 12.52 19.59
CA ASP A 356 -19.46 13.39 18.60
C ASP A 356 -20.32 12.56 17.64
N LEU A 357 -21.62 12.56 17.86
CA LEU A 357 -22.66 11.90 17.06
C LEU A 357 -23.39 12.89 16.13
N THR A 358 -22.78 14.03 15.80
CA THR A 358 -23.45 15.04 14.93
C THR A 358 -23.87 14.40 13.61
N GLU A 359 -25.15 14.55 13.25
CA GLU A 359 -25.77 13.99 12.04
C GLU A 359 -25.66 12.44 11.92
N ALA A 360 -25.37 11.72 13.00
CA ALA A 360 -25.33 10.25 12.99
C ALA A 360 -26.74 9.64 12.91
N ASN A 361 -26.86 8.46 12.29
CA ASN A 361 -28.12 7.72 12.21
C ASN A 361 -28.16 6.59 13.24
N LEU A 362 -28.88 6.76 14.35
CA LEU A 362 -29.07 5.75 15.41
C LEU A 362 -30.43 5.03 15.30
N LYS A 363 -31.15 5.12 14.18
CA LYS A 363 -32.49 4.53 14.05
C LYS A 363 -32.47 3.04 14.42
N GLY A 364 -33.32 2.63 15.36
CA GLY A 364 -33.38 1.25 15.86
C GLY A 364 -32.18 0.79 16.69
N ALA A 365 -31.20 1.66 16.99
CA ALA A 365 -30.07 1.29 17.83
C ALA A 365 -30.51 1.05 19.29
N LYS A 366 -29.90 0.07 19.96
CA LYS A 366 -30.15 -0.21 21.38
C LYS A 366 -29.17 0.59 22.23
N LEU A 367 -29.67 1.51 23.06
CA LEU A 367 -28.86 2.37 23.94
C LEU A 367 -29.05 2.03 25.43
N ASN A 368 -29.50 0.82 25.76
CA ASN A 368 -29.76 0.43 27.14
C ASN A 368 -28.49 0.59 27.98
N ARG A 369 -28.54 1.41 29.05
CA ARG A 369 -27.40 1.70 29.94
C ARG A 369 -26.18 2.33 29.25
N ALA A 370 -26.30 2.84 28.02
CA ALA A 370 -25.23 3.55 27.35
C ALA A 370 -24.94 4.89 28.05
N ASN A 371 -23.66 5.23 28.26
CA ASN A 371 -23.27 6.51 28.83
C ASN A 371 -23.13 7.57 27.74
N LEU A 372 -24.15 8.41 27.55
CA LEU A 372 -24.15 9.53 26.59
C LEU A 372 -23.75 10.88 27.21
N THR A 373 -23.18 10.88 28.42
CA THR A 373 -22.84 12.13 29.12
C THR A 373 -21.86 12.97 28.29
N GLY A 374 -22.24 14.21 27.99
CA GLY A 374 -21.42 15.13 27.18
C GLY A 374 -21.39 14.83 25.67
N ALA A 375 -22.12 13.81 25.18
CA ALA A 375 -22.14 13.49 23.76
C ALA A 375 -22.84 14.60 22.94
N ASN A 376 -22.22 15.01 21.83
CA ASN A 376 -22.83 15.92 20.89
C ASN A 376 -23.74 15.14 19.92
N MET A 377 -25.04 15.39 19.96
CA MET A 377 -26.04 14.68 19.12
C MET A 377 -26.80 15.64 18.20
N ALA A 378 -26.21 16.78 17.83
CA ALA A 378 -26.84 17.75 16.96
C ALA A 378 -27.22 17.10 15.61
N GLY A 379 -28.50 17.16 15.22
CA GLY A 379 -28.97 16.58 13.96
C GLY A 379 -28.95 15.04 13.89
N ALA A 380 -28.61 14.35 14.98
CA ALA A 380 -28.64 12.89 15.01
C ALA A 380 -30.08 12.36 14.90
N ILE A 381 -30.27 11.27 14.17
CA ILE A 381 -31.52 10.50 14.15
C ILE A 381 -31.47 9.55 15.33
N MET A 382 -32.41 9.67 16.27
CA MET A 382 -32.51 8.86 17.48
C MET A 382 -33.09 7.46 17.20
N PRO A 383 -33.02 6.50 18.15
CA PRO A 383 -33.54 5.15 17.94
C PRO A 383 -35.00 5.05 17.50
N ASP A 384 -35.85 5.98 17.94
CA ASP A 384 -37.26 6.06 17.54
C ASP A 384 -37.47 6.67 16.14
N GLY A 385 -36.38 7.04 15.46
CA GLY A 385 -36.38 7.65 14.13
C GLY A 385 -36.56 9.16 14.11
N ARG A 386 -36.70 9.82 15.27
CA ARG A 386 -36.82 11.29 15.34
C ARG A 386 -35.45 11.92 15.29
N THR A 387 -35.31 13.03 14.57
CA THR A 387 -34.09 13.84 14.70
C THR A 387 -34.12 14.59 16.02
N LYS A 388 -32.98 14.68 16.70
CA LYS A 388 -32.82 15.60 17.82
C LYS A 388 -32.75 17.03 17.26
N LEU A 389 -33.91 17.58 16.94
CA LEU A 389 -34.08 19.00 16.66
C LEU A 389 -34.01 19.75 17.99
N ASP A 390 -32.93 20.49 18.16
CA ASP A 390 -32.86 21.82 18.80
C ASP A 390 -33.80 22.13 19.99
N LYS A 391 -33.18 22.46 21.14
CA LYS A 391 -33.59 23.05 22.45
C LYS A 391 -35.03 22.95 23.01
N ARG A 392 -36.09 22.62 22.27
CA ARG A 392 -37.48 22.54 22.77
C ARG A 392 -37.82 21.28 23.57
N TRP A 393 -36.88 20.33 23.65
CA TRP A 393 -36.97 19.11 24.48
C TRP A 393 -36.23 19.26 25.83
N GLN A 394 -36.04 20.51 26.29
CA GLN A 394 -35.35 20.86 27.54
C GLN A 394 -36.29 21.15 28.73
N GLU A 395 -37.61 21.03 28.61
CA GLU A 395 -38.49 21.21 29.78
C GLU A 395 -38.69 19.89 30.55
N PRO A 396 -38.49 19.86 31.88
CA PRO A 396 -38.91 18.72 32.68
C PRO A 396 -40.45 18.64 32.67
N PRO A 397 -41.06 17.48 32.93
CA PRO A 397 -42.49 17.44 33.19
C PRO A 397 -42.79 18.43 34.32
N THR A 398 -43.62 19.43 34.04
CA THR A 398 -44.21 20.28 35.06
C THR A 398 -44.93 19.40 36.08
N LYS A 399 -44.72 19.73 37.36
CA LYS A 399 -45.06 18.98 38.57
C LYS A 399 -46.36 18.19 38.54
#